data_AF-A0A560LC60-F1
#
_entry.id   AF-A0A560LC60-F1
#
_cell.length_a   1.000
_cell.length_b   1.000
_cell.length_c   1.000
_cell.angle_alpha   90.00
_cell.angle_beta   90.00
_cell.angle_gamma   90.00
#
_symmetry.space_group_name_H-M   'P 1'
#
loop_
_entity.id
_entity.type
_entity.pdbx_description
1 polymer ?
#
loop_
_entity_poly.entity_id
_entity_poly.type
_entity_poly.pdbx_seq_one_letter_code
_entity_poly.pdbx_strand_id
1 'polypeptide(L)'
;MKCSRFSEAQILEILREHGAGASIADLCRKHGVSDACIYKWKAKFGGMEMTEAKQLKRLEDENTRLRRLLADAMLEYAALKDLLEKNGDCG
;
A
#
# COMPACT_ATOMS: atom_id res chain seq x y z
N MET A 1 -13.02 -15.96 26.08
CA MET A 1 -12.89 -16.19 24.61
C MET A 1 -11.54 -15.63 24.15
N LYS A 2 -10.72 -16.42 23.45
CA LYS A 2 -9.29 -16.13 23.18
C LYS A 2 -9.03 -15.24 21.94
N CYS A 3 -9.99 -14.45 21.47
CA CYS A 3 -9.77 -13.59 20.28
C CYS A 3 -8.77 -12.44 20.51
N SER A 4 -8.25 -12.22 21.74
CA SER A 4 -7.25 -11.18 22.03
C SER A 4 -5.80 -11.66 21.93
N ARG A 5 -5.55 -12.95 21.61
CA ARG A 5 -4.20 -13.53 21.57
C ARG A 5 -3.53 -13.44 20.20
N PHE A 6 -4.21 -12.86 19.21
CA PHE A 6 -3.72 -12.74 17.84
C PHE A 6 -3.24 -11.31 17.58
N SER A 7 -2.07 -11.19 16.96
CA SER A 7 -1.58 -9.91 16.45
C SER A 7 -2.40 -9.45 15.25
N GLU A 8 -2.38 -8.15 14.97
CA GLU A 8 -3.07 -7.57 13.82
C GLU A 8 -2.58 -8.17 12.49
N ALA A 9 -1.28 -8.40 12.36
CA ALA A 9 -0.69 -9.07 11.20
C ALA A 9 -1.22 -10.49 10.99
N GLN A 10 -1.35 -11.30 12.06
CA GLN A 10 -1.93 -12.64 11.98
C GLN A 10 -3.41 -12.60 11.61
N ILE A 11 -4.16 -11.61 12.11
CA ILE A 11 -5.58 -11.45 11.78
C ILE A 11 -5.73 -11.12 10.28
N LEU A 12 -4.92 -10.21 9.76
CA LEU A 12 -4.92 -9.85 8.33
C LEU A 12 -4.54 -11.05 7.45
N GLU A 13 -3.56 -11.85 7.84
CA GLU A 13 -3.17 -13.05 7.11
C GLU A 13 -4.31 -14.09 7.02
N ILE A 14 -5.00 -14.35 8.13
CA ILE A 14 -6.16 -15.26 8.17
C ILE A 14 -7.30 -14.73 7.29
N LEU A 15 -7.58 -13.42 7.33
CA LEU A 15 -8.59 -12.80 6.48
C LEU A 15 -8.23 -12.84 5.00
N ARG A 16 -6.93 -12.74 4.67
CA ARG A 16 -6.42 -12.89 3.30
C ARG A 16 -6.60 -14.32 2.79
N GLU A 17 -6.30 -15.33 3.62
CA GLU A 17 -6.56 -16.75 3.28
C GLU A 17 -8.07 -16.98 3.03
N HIS A 18 -8.94 -16.37 3.83
CA HIS A 18 -10.38 -16.42 3.59
C HIS A 18 -10.76 -15.76 2.25
N GLY A 19 -10.20 -14.59 1.95
CA GLY A 19 -10.40 -13.89 0.68
C GLY A 19 -9.90 -14.66 -0.54
N ALA A 20 -8.88 -15.51 -0.37
CA ALA A 20 -8.36 -16.41 -1.40
C ALA A 20 -9.20 -17.69 -1.60
N GLY A 21 -10.30 -17.85 -0.85
CA GLY A 21 -11.26 -18.95 -1.02
C GLY A 21 -11.24 -20.01 0.07
N ALA A 22 -10.43 -19.87 1.13
CA ALA A 22 -10.45 -20.81 2.25
C ALA A 22 -11.77 -20.73 3.03
N SER A 23 -12.32 -21.90 3.39
CA SER A 23 -13.54 -21.97 4.20
C SER A 23 -13.26 -21.54 5.64
N ILE A 24 -14.26 -20.96 6.32
CA ILE A 24 -14.14 -20.57 7.73
C ILE A 24 -13.80 -21.79 8.60
N ALA A 25 -14.39 -22.96 8.30
CA ALA A 25 -14.13 -24.19 9.03
C ALA A 25 -12.66 -24.64 8.95
N ASP A 26 -12.01 -24.48 7.78
CA ASP A 26 -10.61 -24.84 7.61
C ASP A 26 -9.69 -23.85 8.33
N LEU A 27 -10.02 -22.56 8.28
CA LEU A 27 -9.28 -21.52 8.99
C LEU A 27 -9.35 -21.72 10.51
N CYS A 28 -10.51 -22.10 11.03
CA CYS A 28 -10.70 -22.42 12.43
C CYS A 28 -9.84 -23.59 12.89
N ARG A 29 -9.76 -24.66 12.09
CA ARG A 29 -8.89 -25.81 12.38
C ARG A 29 -7.40 -25.47 12.27
N LYS A 30 -7.02 -24.74 11.22
CA LYS A 30 -5.62 -24.41 10.93
C LYS A 30 -5.02 -23.44 11.94
N HIS A 31 -5.76 -22.39 12.29
CA HIS A 31 -5.27 -21.29 13.12
C HIS A 31 -5.74 -21.35 14.58
N GLY A 32 -6.59 -22.33 14.92
CA GLY A 32 -7.12 -22.49 16.28
C GLY A 32 -8.03 -21.33 16.71
N VAL A 33 -8.75 -20.75 15.74
CA VAL A 33 -9.66 -19.61 15.93
C VAL A 33 -11.10 -20.08 15.88
N SER A 34 -12.02 -19.37 16.52
CA SER A 34 -13.46 -19.63 16.38
C SER A 34 -14.06 -18.80 15.25
N ASP A 35 -15.12 -19.31 14.65
CA ASP A 35 -15.88 -18.67 13.59
C ASP A 35 -16.30 -17.24 13.99
N ALA A 36 -16.73 -17.08 15.24
CA ALA A 36 -17.10 -15.79 15.81
C ALA A 36 -15.95 -14.77 15.83
N CYS A 37 -14.70 -15.20 16.07
CA CYS A 37 -13.54 -14.31 15.98
C CYS A 37 -13.33 -13.85 14.52
N ILE A 38 -13.43 -14.78 13.55
CA ILE A 38 -13.25 -14.49 12.13
C ILE A 38 -14.29 -13.47 11.63
N TYR A 39 -15.58 -13.66 11.98
CA TYR A 39 -16.61 -12.68 11.60
C TYR A 39 -16.37 -11.31 12.23
N LYS A 40 -15.95 -11.26 13.50
CA LYS A 40 -15.62 -10.00 14.18
C LYS A 40 -14.44 -9.28 13.53
N TRP A 41 -13.41 -10.02 13.12
CA TRP A 41 -12.27 -9.47 12.40
C TRP A 41 -12.63 -9.02 10.99
N LYS A 42 -13.49 -9.76 10.28
CA LYS A 42 -13.99 -9.38 8.96
C LYS A 42 -14.76 -8.05 9.01
N ALA A 43 -15.57 -7.85 10.04
CA ALA A 43 -16.27 -6.58 10.25
C ALA A 43 -15.31 -5.40 10.57
N LYS A 44 -14.23 -5.66 11.32
CA LYS A 44 -13.29 -4.61 11.74
C LYS A 44 -12.22 -4.28 10.68
N PHE A 45 -11.66 -5.30 10.04
CA PHE A 45 -10.49 -5.20 9.16
C PHE A 45 -10.79 -5.49 7.69
N GLY A 46 -11.94 -6.09 7.37
CA GLY A 46 -12.29 -6.42 5.98
C GLY A 46 -12.41 -5.19 5.06
N GLY A 47 -12.78 -4.02 5.61
CA GLY A 47 -12.76 -2.76 4.86
C GLY A 47 -11.39 -2.07 4.83
N MET A 48 -10.49 -2.43 5.75
CA MET A 48 -9.16 -1.82 5.88
C MET A 48 -8.26 -2.24 4.71
N GLU A 49 -8.21 -3.55 4.40
CA GLU A 49 -7.43 -4.11 3.28
C GLU A 49 -7.76 -3.43 1.94
N MET A 50 -9.06 -3.28 1.62
CA MET A 50 -9.48 -2.58 0.40
C MET A 50 -9.13 -1.09 0.40
N THR A 51 -9.05 -0.46 1.58
CA THR A 51 -8.72 0.95 1.72
C THR A 51 -7.21 1.16 1.60
N GLU A 52 -6.41 0.30 2.21
CA GLU A 52 -4.95 0.31 2.09
C GLU A 52 -4.51 0.04 0.65
N ALA A 53 -5.10 -0.94 -0.04
CA ALA A 53 -4.80 -1.19 -1.45
C ALA A 53 -5.12 0.02 -2.36
N LYS A 54 -6.22 0.72 -2.09
CA LYS A 54 -6.58 1.95 -2.81
C LYS A 54 -5.62 3.11 -2.48
N GLN A 55 -5.23 3.25 -1.22
CA GLN A 55 -4.27 4.26 -0.80
C GLN A 55 -2.89 4.01 -1.41
N LEU A 56 -2.44 2.75 -1.44
CA LEU A 56 -1.18 2.36 -2.05
C LEU A 56 -1.15 2.75 -3.54
N LYS A 57 -2.18 2.37 -4.29
CA LYS A 57 -2.29 2.73 -5.71
C LYS A 57 -2.27 4.25 -5.92
N ARG A 58 -3.00 5.02 -5.09
CA ARG A 58 -2.99 6.49 -5.15
C ARG A 58 -1.59 7.06 -4.90
N LEU A 59 -0.85 6.51 -3.94
CA LEU A 59 0.51 6.94 -3.63
C LEU A 59 1.49 6.59 -4.75
N GLU A 60 1.34 5.42 -5.39
CA GLU A 60 2.14 5.02 -6.56
C GLU A 60 1.90 5.93 -7.77
N ASP A 61 0.62 6.25 -8.05
CA ASP A 61 0.24 7.18 -9.12
C ASP A 61 0.83 8.58 -8.88
N GLU A 62 0.72 9.09 -7.64
CA GLU A 62 1.28 10.39 -7.28
C GLU A 62 2.82 10.38 -7.33
N ASN A 63 3.47 9.31 -6.87
CA ASN A 63 4.92 9.19 -6.97
C ASN A 63 5.40 9.22 -8.43
N THR A 64 4.69 8.52 -9.30
CA THR A 64 4.95 8.52 -10.75
C THR A 64 4.80 9.91 -11.34
N ARG A 65 3.74 10.64 -10.97
CA ARG A 65 3.52 12.02 -11.41
C ARG A 65 4.64 12.95 -10.92
N LEU A 66 5.00 12.86 -9.65
CA LEU A 66 6.07 13.68 -9.05
C LEU A 66 7.42 13.41 -9.71
N ARG A 67 7.75 12.15 -10.01
CA ARG A 67 8.99 11.80 -10.74
C ARG A 67 9.04 12.41 -12.14
N ARG A 68 7.91 12.45 -12.86
CA ARG A 68 7.85 13.10 -14.19
C ARG A 68 8.08 14.61 -14.08
N LEU A 69 7.36 15.27 -13.18
CA LEU A 69 7.52 16.71 -12.95
C LEU A 69 8.94 17.07 -12.54
N LEU A 70 9.58 16.25 -11.71
CA LEU A 70 10.97 16.45 -11.32
C LEU A 70 11.92 16.30 -12.52
N ALA A 71 11.71 15.30 -13.38
CA ALA A 71 12.52 15.12 -14.58
C ALA A 71 12.38 16.31 -15.54
N ASP A 72 11.16 16.78 -15.77
CA ASP A 72 10.88 17.95 -16.62
C ASP A 72 11.58 19.21 -16.07
N ALA A 73 11.44 19.47 -14.75
CA ALA A 73 12.10 20.59 -14.10
C ALA A 73 13.64 20.50 -14.14
N MET A 74 14.21 19.29 -14.03
CA MET A 74 15.65 19.08 -14.15
C MET A 74 16.14 19.36 -15.58
N LEU A 75 15.37 19.00 -16.61
CA LEU A 75 15.69 19.32 -18.00
C LEU A 75 15.64 20.83 -18.26
N GLU A 76 14.61 21.52 -17.76
CA GLU A 76 14.50 22.98 -17.85
C GLU A 76 15.66 23.68 -17.14
N TYR A 77 16.01 23.21 -15.94
CA TYR A 77 17.15 23.74 -15.19
C TYR A 77 18.48 23.56 -15.95
N ALA A 78 18.71 22.39 -16.53
CA ALA A 78 19.91 22.12 -17.32
C ALA A 78 19.98 23.05 -18.56
N ALA A 79 18.88 23.20 -19.29
CA ALA A 79 18.82 24.09 -20.45
C ALA A 79 19.09 25.56 -20.08
N LEU A 80 18.52 26.04 -18.98
CA LEU A 80 18.76 27.39 -18.47
C LEU A 80 20.22 27.59 -18.05
N LYS A 81 20.81 26.59 -17.39
CA LYS A 81 22.20 26.64 -16.96
C LYS A 81 23.15 26.68 -18.15
N ASP A 82 22.94 25.85 -19.16
CA ASP A 82 23.74 25.83 -20.39
C ASP A 82 23.69 27.17 -21.14
N LEU A 83 22.53 27.83 -21.16
CA LEU A 83 22.39 29.16 -21.75
C LEU A 83 23.16 30.23 -20.97
N LEU A 84 23.14 30.16 -19.64
CA LEU A 84 23.87 31.11 -18.80
C LEU A 84 25.39 30.96 -18.96
N GLU A 85 25.88 29.71 -19.00
CA GLU A 85 27.30 29.41 -19.22
C GLU A 85 27.77 29.90 -20.60
N LYS A 86 26.99 29.67 -21.66
CA LYS A 86 27.31 30.19 -23.01
C LYS A 86 27.33 31.71 -23.12
N ASN A 87 26.49 32.42 -22.36
CA ASN A 87 26.47 33.88 -22.36
C ASN A 87 27.60 34.49 -21.51
N GLY A 88 28.16 33.74 -20.57
CA GLY A 88 29.29 34.16 -19.73
C GLY A 88 30.66 34.06 -20.42
N ASP A 89 30.83 33.11 -21.34
CA ASP A 89 32.09 32.89 -22.08
C ASP A 89 32.29 33.82 -23.29
N CYS A 90 31.36 34.74 -23.54
CA CYS A 90 31.40 35.64 -24.71
C CYS A 90 31.89 37.07 -24.37
N GLY A 91 32.58 37.27 -23.24
CA GLY A 91 33.22 38.54 -22.84
C GLY A 91 34.68 38.34 -22.45
#